data_AF-A0A7Y2C5M4-F1
#
_entry.id   AF-A0A7Y2C5M4-F1
#
_cell.length_a   1.000
_cell.length_b   1.000
_cell.length_c   1.000
_cell.angle_alpha   90.00
_cell.angle_beta   90.00
_cell.angle_gamma   90.00
#
_symmetry.space_group_name_H-M   'P 1'
#
loop_
_entity.id
_entity.type
_entity.pdbx_description
1 polymer ?
#
loop_
_entity_poly.entity_id
_entity_poly.type
_entity_poly.pdbx_seq_one_letter_code
_entity_poly.pdbx_strand_id
1 'polypeptide(L)'
;VFGIAVDDTIHFLSKYKLTRDKGLSIEESLKITFTETGKGICLTTVILFFGFLIMLFSIHPPSVTIGLLISITLISAVLADLLIIPVLIRWLLKEKSD
;
A
#
# COMPACT_ATOMS: atom_id res chain seq x y z
N VAL A 1 1.40 -11.12 -6.93
CA VAL A 1 1.31 -10.21 -5.77
C VAL A 1 2.43 -9.18 -5.76
N PHE A 2 3.70 -9.58 -5.98
CA PHE A 2 4.82 -8.62 -6.04
C PHE A 2 4.57 -7.39 -6.94
N GLY A 3 4.08 -7.58 -8.17
CA GLY A 3 3.74 -6.45 -9.04
C GLY A 3 2.68 -5.51 -8.44
N ILE A 4 1.61 -6.06 -7.87
CA ILE A 4 0.51 -5.30 -7.26
C ILE A 4 1.03 -4.47 -6.07
N ALA A 5 1.80 -5.10 -5.17
CA ALA A 5 2.36 -4.42 -4.01
C ALA A 5 3.34 -3.30 -4.42
N VAL A 6 4.18 -3.55 -5.43
CA VAL A 6 5.11 -2.53 -5.95
C VAL A 6 4.35 -1.39 -6.63
N ASP A 7 3.28 -1.68 -7.36
CA ASP A 7 2.44 -0.66 -8.00
C ASP A 7 1.75 0.25 -6.98
N ASP A 8 1.24 -0.30 -5.87
CA ASP A 8 0.63 0.46 -4.77
C ASP A 8 1.66 1.40 -4.11
N THR A 9 2.85 0.89 -3.81
CA THR A 9 3.98 1.69 -3.32
C THR A 9 4.34 2.82 -4.31
N ILE A 10 4.46 2.51 -5.61
CA ILE A 10 4.79 3.50 -6.65
C ILE A 10 3.71 4.58 -6.70
N HIS A 11 2.43 4.20 -6.66
CA HIS A 11 1.33 5.16 -6.70
C HIS A 11 1.36 6.08 -5.47
N PHE A 12 1.61 5.53 -4.28
CA PHE A 12 1.76 6.30 -3.04
C PHE A 12 2.94 7.28 -3.11
N LEU A 13 4.14 6.80 -3.47
CA LEU A 13 5.35 7.61 -3.53
C LEU A 13 5.30 8.66 -4.64
N SER A 14 4.69 8.33 -5.78
CA SER A 14 4.50 9.28 -6.88
C SER A 14 3.61 10.45 -6.45
N LYS A 15 2.53 10.18 -5.72
CA LYS A 15 1.66 11.24 -5.19
C LYS A 15 2.34 12.07 -4.10
N TYR A 16 3.08 11.41 -3.20
CA TYR A 16 3.91 12.10 -2.21
C TYR A 16 4.95 13.02 -2.88
N LYS A 17 5.67 12.54 -3.90
CA LYS A 17 6.63 13.34 -4.65
C LYS A 17 5.95 14.52 -5.34
N LEU A 18 4.82 14.31 -6.01
CA LEU A 18 4.07 15.38 -6.67
C LEU A 18 3.63 16.49 -5.69
N THR A 19 3.28 16.15 -4.46
CA THR A 19 2.91 17.14 -3.44
C THR A 19 4.13 17.84 -2.86
N ARG A 20 5.25 17.13 -2.68
CA ARG A 20 6.55 17.71 -2.29
C ARG A 20 7.10 18.68 -3.33
N ASP A 21 6.98 18.35 -4.61
CA ASP A 21 7.41 19.20 -5.72
C ASP A 21 6.57 20.49 -5.82
N LYS A 22 5.39 20.52 -5.20
CA LYS A 22 4.55 21.72 -5.03
C LYS A 22 4.96 22.57 -3.81
N GLY A 23 6.00 22.20 -3.09
CA GLY A 23 6.52 22.93 -1.93
C GLY A 23 5.77 22.68 -0.62
N LEU A 24 4.89 21.67 -0.56
CA LEU A 24 4.17 21.31 0.67
C LEU A 24 5.10 20.65 1.68
N SER A 25 4.83 20.84 2.98
CA SER A 25 5.57 20.16 4.05
C SER A 25 5.42 18.64 3.99
N ILE A 26 6.32 17.90 4.61
CA ILE A 26 6.27 16.42 4.62
C ILE A 26 4.94 15.90 5.16
N GLU A 27 4.44 16.49 6.25
CA GLU A 27 3.19 16.08 6.89
C GLU A 27 1.96 16.40 6.03
N GLU A 28 1.94 17.55 5.37
CA GLU A 28 0.86 17.91 4.43
C GLU A 28 0.86 16.99 3.20
N SER A 29 2.04 16.73 2.63
CA SER A 29 2.23 15.80 1.52
C SER A 29 1.75 14.39 1.86
N LEU A 30 2.09 13.89 3.05
CA LEU A 30 1.62 12.59 3.53
C LEU A 30 0.09 12.59 3.70
N LYS A 31 -0.48 13.62 4.34
CA LYS A 31 -1.94 13.71 4.57
C LYS A 31 -2.73 13.70 3.26
N ILE A 32 -2.29 14.44 2.25
CA ILE A 32 -2.91 14.46 0.92
C ILE A 32 -2.78 13.09 0.25
N THR A 33 -1.58 12.49 0.31
CA THR A 33 -1.32 11.16 -0.27
C THR A 33 -2.22 10.08 0.36
N PHE A 34 -2.40 10.08 1.68
CA PHE A 34 -3.33 9.18 2.36
C PHE A 34 -4.78 9.39 1.93
N THR A 35 -5.20 10.65 1.79
CA THR A 35 -6.59 10.99 1.51
C THR A 35 -6.99 10.67 0.07
N GLU A 36 -6.08 10.89 -0.89
CA GLU A 36 -6.34 10.69 -2.32
C GLU A 36 -5.94 9.28 -2.79
N THR A 37 -4.73 8.84 -2.47
CA THR A 37 -4.17 7.57 -2.96
C THR A 37 -4.42 6.43 -1.97
N GLY A 38 -4.27 6.67 -0.66
CA GLY A 38 -4.42 5.63 0.36
C GLY A 38 -5.79 4.95 0.36
N LYS A 39 -6.88 5.69 0.09
CA LYS A 39 -8.22 5.14 -0.05
C LYS A 39 -8.33 4.16 -1.24
N GLY A 40 -7.71 4.51 -2.37
CA GLY A 40 -7.67 3.68 -3.57
C GLY A 40 -6.97 2.34 -3.29
N ILE A 41 -5.77 2.41 -2.69
CA ILE A 41 -4.97 1.24 -2.31
C ILE A 41 -5.74 0.31 -1.35
N CYS A 42 -6.43 0.88 -0.35
CA CYS A 42 -7.26 0.09 0.57
C CYS A 42 -8.37 -0.66 -0.18
N LEU A 43 -9.09 0.03 -1.06
CA LEU A 43 -10.22 -0.54 -1.77
C LEU A 43 -9.79 -1.67 -2.71
N THR A 44 -8.74 -1.44 -3.51
CA THR A 44 -8.19 -2.47 -4.41
C THR A 44 -7.70 -3.67 -3.62
N THR A 45 -6.98 -3.45 -2.51
CA THR A 45 -6.51 -4.54 -1.63
C THR A 45 -7.67 -5.35 -1.08
N VAL A 46 -8.74 -4.71 -0.60
CA VAL A 46 -9.92 -5.41 -0.06
C VAL A 46 -10.59 -6.25 -1.15
N ILE A 47 -10.79 -5.69 -2.35
CA ILE A 47 -11.39 -6.41 -3.47
C ILE A 47 -10.54 -7.64 -3.84
N LEU A 48 -9.22 -7.46 -3.97
CA LEU A 48 -8.31 -8.56 -4.31
C LEU A 48 -8.25 -9.59 -3.19
N PHE A 49 -8.19 -9.17 -1.93
CA PHE A 49 -8.17 -10.05 -0.77
C PHE A 49 -9.36 -11.00 -0.80
N PHE A 50 -10.59 -10.48 -0.88
CA PHE A 50 -11.78 -11.33 -0.96
C PHE A 50 -11.84 -12.13 -2.26
N GLY A 51 -11.36 -11.57 -3.37
CA GLY A 51 -11.27 -12.26 -4.66
C GLY A 51 -10.36 -13.49 -4.63
N PHE A 52 -9.25 -13.46 -3.88
CA PHE A 52 -8.37 -14.62 -3.69
C PHE A 52 -8.80 -15.50 -2.51
N LEU A 53 -9.47 -14.94 -1.50
CA LEU A 53 -9.98 -15.68 -0.35
C LEU A 53 -11.01 -16.74 -0.77
N ILE A 54 -11.76 -16.50 -1.85
CA ILE A 54 -12.72 -17.48 -2.38
C ILE A 54 -12.06 -18.80 -2.81
N MET A 55 -10.76 -18.78 -3.14
CA MET A 55 -10.02 -20.00 -3.50
C MET A 55 -9.90 -20.98 -2.33
N LEU A 56 -10.13 -20.55 -1.09
CA LEU A 56 -10.18 -21.43 0.08
C LEU A 56 -11.32 -22.46 0.01
N PHE A 57 -12.36 -22.19 -0.78
CA PHE A 57 -13.47 -23.12 -1.01
C PHE A 57 -13.20 -24.11 -2.16
N SER A 58 -12.01 -24.07 -2.77
CA SER A 58 -11.66 -24.98 -3.87
C SER A 58 -11.46 -26.42 -3.37
N ILE A 59 -11.93 -27.37 -4.17
CA ILE A 59 -11.67 -28.81 -3.97
C ILE A 59 -10.20 -29.20 -4.27
N HIS A 60 -9.44 -28.32 -4.93
CA HIS A 60 -8.04 -28.57 -5.30
C HIS A 60 -7.10 -27.98 -4.22
N PRO A 61 -6.34 -28.82 -3.48
CA PRO A 61 -5.46 -28.33 -2.41
C PRO A 61 -4.46 -27.25 -2.83
N PRO A 62 -3.83 -27.30 -4.03
CA PRO A 62 -2.95 -26.23 -4.48
C PRO A 62 -3.62 -24.86 -4.57
N SER A 63 -4.90 -24.80 -4.98
CA SER A 63 -5.65 -23.56 -5.06
C SER A 63 -5.87 -22.93 -3.68
N VAL A 64 -6.18 -23.76 -2.67
CA VAL A 64 -6.37 -23.31 -1.29
C VAL A 64 -5.09 -22.68 -0.75
N THR A 65 -3.94 -23.34 -0.95
CA THR A 65 -2.63 -22.84 -0.51
C THR A 65 -2.27 -21.52 -1.20
N ILE A 66 -2.47 -21.43 -2.52
CA ILE A 66 -2.20 -20.20 -3.27
C ILE A 66 -3.11 -19.06 -2.80
N GLY A 67 -4.40 -19.32 -2.63
CA GLY A 67 -5.37 -18.34 -2.13
C GLY A 67 -4.99 -17.79 -0.75
N LEU A 68 -4.59 -18.68 0.17
CA LEU A 68 -4.14 -18.29 1.50
C LEU A 68 -2.89 -17.41 1.45
N LEU A 69 -1.85 -17.85 0.72
CA LEU A 69 -0.59 -17.13 0.61
C LEU A 69 -0.79 -15.74 -0.02
N ILE A 70 -1.59 -15.64 -1.07
CA ILE A 70 -1.90 -14.36 -1.72
C ILE A 70 -2.64 -13.43 -0.75
N SER A 71 -3.65 -13.94 -0.05
CA SER A 71 -4.45 -13.17 0.92
C SER A 71 -3.58 -12.58 2.04
N ILE A 72 -2.69 -13.39 2.62
CA ILE A 72 -1.73 -12.94 3.66
C ILE A 72 -0.75 -11.90 3.11
N THR A 73 -0.28 -12.11 1.88
CA THR A 73 0.68 -11.20 1.24
C THR A 73 0.03 -9.84 0.94
N LEU A 74 -1.24 -9.81 0.51
CA LEU A 74 -1.99 -8.57 0.27
C LEU A 74 -2.20 -7.76 1.55
N ILE A 75 -2.57 -8.41 2.66
CA ILE A 75 -2.68 -7.74 3.97
C ILE A 75 -1.32 -7.17 4.39
N SER A 76 -0.26 -7.98 4.27
CA SER A 76 1.10 -7.53 4.62
C SER A 76 1.55 -6.34 3.76
N ALA A 77 1.22 -6.34 2.47
CA ALA A 77 1.56 -5.28 1.53
C ALA A 77 0.88 -3.96 1.89
N VAL A 78 -0.45 -3.95 2.08
CA VAL A 78 -1.17 -2.71 2.42
C VAL A 78 -0.75 -2.14 3.77
N LEU A 79 -0.40 -3.00 4.74
CA LEU A 79 0.17 -2.56 6.01
C LEU A 79 1.54 -1.92 5.82
N ALA A 80 2.38 -2.49 4.95
CA ALA A 80 3.67 -1.89 4.63
C ALA A 80 3.50 -0.51 3.96
N ASP A 81 2.59 -0.40 2.99
CA ASP A 81 2.35 0.85 2.26
C ASP A 81 1.78 1.96 3.15
N LEU A 82 0.83 1.63 4.03
CA LEU A 82 0.13 2.63 4.84
C LEU A 82 0.78 2.91 6.19
N LEU A 83 1.61 2.01 6.72
CA LEU A 83 2.26 2.19 8.03
C LEU A 83 3.77 2.33 7.92
N ILE A 84 4.45 1.48 7.15
CA ILE A 84 5.91 1.45 7.13
C ILE A 84 6.46 2.59 6.25
N ILE A 85 5.94 2.77 5.04
CA ILE A 85 6.37 3.85 4.13
C ILE A 85 6.31 5.25 4.76
N PRO A 86 5.19 5.72 5.37
CA PRO A 86 5.15 7.07 5.96
C PRO A 86 6.15 7.23 7.11
N VAL A 87 6.38 6.18 7.91
CA VAL A 87 7.36 6.19 9.00
C VAL A 87 8.77 6.30 8.44
N LEU A 88 9.08 5.53 7.39
CA LEU A 88 10.37 5.62 6.69
C LEU A 88 10.59 7.00 6.07
N ILE A 89 9.54 7.59 5.46
CA ILE A 89 9.59 8.94 4.92
C ILE A 89 9.94 9.95 6.03
N ARG A 90 9.25 9.92 7.17
CA ARG A 90 9.52 10.84 8.30
C ARG A 90 10.91 10.65 8.87
N TRP A 91 11.39 9.42 8.94
CA TRP A 91 12.71 9.09 9.49
C TRP A 91 13.84 9.52 8.55
N LEU A 92 13.72 9.22 7.25
CA LEU A 92 14.77 9.47 6.26
C LEU A 92 14.81 10.91 5.78
N LEU A 93 13.64 11.53 5.59
CA LEU A 93 13.50 12.86 5.00
C LEU A 93 13.31 13.95 6.06
N LYS A 94 13.68 13.70 7.32
CA LYS A 94 13.51 14.63 8.45
C LYS A 94 13.69 16.08 7.99
N GLU A 95 12.60 16.84 8.01
CA GLU A 95 12.64 18.26 7.67
C GLU A 95 13.70 18.88 8.57
N LYS A 96 14.73 19.47 7.95
CA LYS A 96 15.76 20.20 8.65
C LYS A 96 15.03 21.40 9.26
N SER A 97 14.57 21.26 10.50
CA SER A 97 14.15 22.40 11.29
C SER A 97 15.41 23.25 11.41
N ASP A 98 15.40 24.38 10.73
CA ASP A 98 16.33 25.48 11.01
C ASP A 98 16.35 25.80 12.51
#